data_AF-A0A7C5MUJ8-F1
#
_entry.id   AF-A0A7C5MUJ8-F1
#
_cell.length_a   1.000
_cell.length_b   1.000
_cell.length_c   1.000
_cell.angle_alpha   90.00
_cell.angle_beta   90.00
_cell.angle_gamma   90.00
#
_symmetry.space_group_name_H-M   'P 1'
#
loop_
_entity.id
_entity.type
_entity.pdbx_description
1 polymer ?
#
loop_
_entity_poly.entity_id
_entity_poly.type
_entity_poly.pdbx_seq_one_letter_code
_entity_poly.pdbx_strand_id
1 'polypeptide(L)'
;MARTFEKTIFQSFEEVTDPSNVAPRIAALREKLAEKNLDAFLIPRTDAHRGESLPDAEQRLAYVTGFTGSAGLAIVGKEKAALFVDGRYTLQAPEQTNTDLVEIRQLPEARLSDWIKKNLSKGARVGFDPWLHTPDEIRDLTKKLGGHARLVPGDNLVDMIWVDRPLPPKGKVELLGTNRAGVPAKDK
;
A
#
# COMPACT_ATOMS: atom_id res chain seq x y z
N MET A 1 38.01 -4.71 -22.09
CA MET A 1 37.42 -3.36 -22.09
C MET A 1 35.94 -3.50 -21.79
N ALA A 2 35.45 -2.90 -20.71
CA ALA A 2 34.02 -2.91 -20.40
C ALA A 2 33.28 -2.10 -21.48
N ARG A 3 32.26 -2.71 -22.11
CA ARG A 3 31.37 -1.99 -23.02
C ARG A 3 30.45 -1.11 -22.18
N THR A 4 30.62 0.20 -22.29
CA THR A 4 29.68 1.17 -21.72
C THR A 4 28.53 1.32 -22.70
N PHE A 5 27.33 0.94 -22.29
CA PHE A 5 26.11 1.18 -23.07
C PHE A 5 25.63 2.62 -22.84
N GLU A 6 25.06 3.26 -23.87
CA GLU A 6 24.45 4.57 -23.73
C GLU A 6 23.22 4.52 -22.79
N LYS A 7 22.95 5.62 -22.09
CA LYS A 7 21.83 5.72 -21.13
C LYS A 7 20.50 5.55 -21.86
N THR A 8 19.63 4.68 -21.37
CA THR A 8 18.30 4.42 -21.92
C THR A 8 17.39 5.65 -21.80
N ILE A 9 16.66 5.98 -22.86
CA ILE A 9 15.81 7.19 -22.94
C ILE A 9 14.41 6.94 -22.35
N PHE A 10 13.88 5.71 -22.49
CA PHE A 10 12.50 5.37 -22.10
C PHE A 10 12.41 4.51 -20.83
N GLN A 11 13.54 4.08 -20.29
CA GLN A 11 13.60 3.18 -19.14
C GLN A 11 14.67 3.68 -18.16
N SER A 12 14.31 3.78 -16.89
CA SER A 12 15.24 4.01 -15.80
C SER A 12 15.47 2.70 -15.04
N PHE A 13 16.69 2.51 -14.55
CA PHE A 13 17.07 1.44 -13.63
C PHE A 13 17.45 2.00 -12.25
N GLU A 14 17.13 3.28 -12.00
CA GLU A 14 17.35 3.91 -10.71
C GLU A 14 16.38 3.31 -9.69
N GLU A 15 16.93 2.78 -8.60
CA GLU A 15 16.12 2.35 -7.47
C GLU A 15 15.64 3.58 -6.71
N VAL A 16 14.32 3.76 -6.68
CA VAL A 16 13.66 4.89 -6.01
C VAL A 16 13.43 4.59 -4.51
N THR A 17 13.98 3.49 -4.00
CA THR A 17 13.72 2.96 -2.66
C THR A 17 14.88 3.24 -1.72
N ASP A 18 14.58 3.76 -0.53
CA ASP A 18 15.56 3.94 0.53
C ASP A 18 15.04 3.32 1.83
N PRO A 19 15.53 2.13 2.21
CA PRO A 19 15.13 1.42 3.42
C PRO A 19 15.35 2.22 4.72
N SER A 20 16.27 3.20 4.72
CA SER A 20 16.54 4.04 5.90
C SER A 20 15.34 4.90 6.30
N ASN A 21 14.45 5.21 5.34
CA ASN A 21 13.23 5.96 5.59
C ASN A 21 12.09 5.13 6.21
N VAL A 22 12.19 3.80 6.21
CA VAL A 22 11.13 2.92 6.75
C VAL A 22 10.97 3.12 8.25
N ALA A 23 12.08 3.18 9.00
CA ALA A 23 12.07 3.35 10.45
C ALA A 23 11.39 4.66 10.91
N PRO A 24 11.77 5.85 10.43
CA PRO A 24 11.10 7.10 10.83
C PRO A 24 9.64 7.15 10.39
N ARG A 25 9.28 6.60 9.22
CA ARG A 25 7.89 6.60 8.75
C ARG A 25 6.99 5.67 9.57
N ILE A 26 7.48 4.49 9.95
CA ILE A 26 6.75 3.59 10.86
C ILE A 26 6.58 4.23 12.25
N ALA A 27 7.61 4.90 12.77
CA ALA A 27 7.52 5.63 14.04
C ALA A 27 6.44 6.73 13.98
N ALA A 28 6.45 7.59 12.96
CA ALA A 28 5.44 8.62 12.77
C ALA A 28 4.02 8.04 12.62
N LEU A 29 3.88 6.92 11.90
CA LEU A 29 2.58 6.25 11.76
C LEU A 29 2.07 5.70 13.09
N ARG A 30 2.94 5.20 13.96
CA ARG A 30 2.59 4.72 15.31
C ARG A 30 2.11 5.84 16.22
N GLU A 31 2.67 7.04 16.09
CA GLU A 31 2.12 8.23 16.77
C GLU A 31 0.68 8.50 16.34
N LYS A 32 0.40 8.42 15.02
CA LYS A 32 -0.97 8.57 14.49
C LYS A 32 -1.91 7.45 14.92
N LEU A 33 -1.43 6.22 15.07
CA LEU A 33 -2.22 5.14 15.68
C LEU A 33 -2.64 5.49 17.11
N ALA A 34 -1.71 6.01 17.93
CA ALA A 34 -1.99 6.40 19.30
C ALA A 34 -3.00 7.56 19.37
N GLU A 35 -2.81 8.61 18.56
CA GLU A 35 -3.73 9.75 18.46
C GLU A 35 -5.16 9.33 18.09
N LYS A 36 -5.31 8.34 17.20
CA LYS A 36 -6.61 7.86 16.72
C LYS A 36 -7.17 6.68 17.51
N ASN A 37 -6.51 6.25 18.58
CA ASN A 37 -6.87 5.08 19.38
C ASN A 37 -7.07 3.82 18.51
N LEU A 38 -6.08 3.53 17.67
CA LEU A 38 -5.99 2.36 16.81
C LEU A 38 -4.80 1.49 17.23
N ASP A 39 -4.91 0.18 17.05
CA ASP A 39 -3.87 -0.79 17.37
C ASP A 39 -3.02 -1.18 16.15
N ALA A 40 -3.60 -1.06 14.96
CA ALA A 40 -2.90 -1.21 13.69
C ALA A 40 -3.61 -0.46 12.56
N PHE A 41 -2.93 -0.27 11.42
CA PHE A 41 -3.47 0.33 10.21
C PHE A 41 -3.09 -0.48 8.96
N LEU A 42 -4.05 -0.67 8.05
CA LEU A 42 -3.86 -1.36 6.76
C LEU A 42 -3.43 -0.38 5.66
N ILE A 43 -2.47 -0.81 4.84
CA ILE A 43 -1.90 0.01 3.75
C ILE A 43 -1.81 -0.87 2.49
N PRO A 44 -2.84 -0.88 1.63
CA PRO A 44 -2.81 -1.66 0.38
C PRO A 44 -2.00 -0.96 -0.72
N ARG A 45 -1.53 -1.73 -1.70
CA ARG A 45 -1.06 -1.21 -2.99
C ARG A 45 -2.27 -0.97 -3.91
N THR A 46 -2.96 0.15 -3.74
CA THR A 46 -4.06 0.59 -4.62
C THR A 46 -4.33 2.09 -4.43
N ASP A 47 -5.03 2.70 -5.39
CA ASP A 47 -5.73 3.98 -5.23
C ASP A 47 -7.25 3.75 -5.08
N ALA A 48 -8.00 4.84 -4.99
CA ALA A 48 -9.46 4.83 -4.91
C ALA A 48 -10.18 4.27 -6.14
N HIS A 49 -9.46 4.10 -7.27
CA HIS A 49 -10.00 3.63 -8.54
C HIS A 49 -9.50 2.24 -8.92
N ARG A 50 -8.67 1.62 -8.07
CA ARG A 50 -8.03 0.31 -8.32
C ARG A 50 -7.22 0.29 -9.60
N GLY A 51 -6.52 1.41 -9.87
CA GLY A 51 -5.64 1.55 -11.01
C GLY A 51 -4.50 0.53 -11.00
N GLU A 52 -4.15 0.00 -12.17
CA GLU A 52 -3.00 -0.90 -12.32
C GLU A 52 -1.67 -0.17 -12.06
N SER A 53 -1.57 1.07 -12.55
CA SER A 53 -0.45 1.98 -12.28
C SER A 53 -0.91 3.07 -11.33
N LEU A 54 -0.18 3.24 -10.23
CA LEU A 54 -0.50 4.25 -9.22
C LEU A 54 0.24 5.55 -9.52
N PRO A 55 -0.46 6.69 -9.51
CA PRO A 55 0.22 7.98 -9.45
C PRO A 55 1.14 8.04 -8.22
N ASP A 56 2.23 8.80 -8.29
CA ASP A 56 3.20 8.90 -7.18
C ASP A 56 2.54 9.30 -5.85
N ALA A 57 1.55 10.20 -5.90
CA ALA A 57 0.76 10.62 -4.75
C ALA A 57 -0.03 9.48 -4.09
N GLU A 58 -0.28 8.37 -4.77
CA GLU A 58 -1.07 7.24 -4.27
C GLU A 58 -0.19 6.06 -3.81
N GLN A 59 1.14 6.15 -3.94
CA GLN A 59 2.09 5.07 -3.61
C GLN A 59 2.38 4.95 -2.10
N ARG A 60 1.33 4.93 -1.27
CA ARG A 60 1.43 4.90 0.21
C ARG A 60 2.15 3.67 0.75
N LEU A 61 1.95 2.51 0.13
CA LEU A 61 2.67 1.29 0.51
C LEU A 61 4.19 1.47 0.34
N ALA A 62 4.60 1.98 -0.82
CA ALA A 62 6.00 2.26 -1.12
C ALA A 62 6.57 3.33 -0.20
N TYR A 63 5.80 4.40 0.07
CA TYR A 63 6.20 5.41 1.04
C TYR A 63 6.49 4.79 2.42
N VAL A 64 5.57 4.03 3.01
CA VAL A 64 5.77 3.52 4.38
C VAL A 64 6.83 2.41 4.44
N THR A 65 6.89 1.53 3.45
CA THR A 65 7.67 0.28 3.53
C THR A 65 8.91 0.25 2.66
N GLY A 66 9.09 1.21 1.74
CA GLY A 66 10.11 1.17 0.70
C GLY A 66 9.77 0.23 -0.47
N PHE A 67 8.82 -0.68 -0.32
CA PHE A 67 8.49 -1.68 -1.33
C PHE A 67 7.73 -1.10 -2.53
N THR A 68 8.27 -1.27 -3.73
CA THR A 68 7.74 -0.70 -4.99
C THR A 68 7.07 -1.72 -5.91
N GLY A 69 6.88 -2.96 -5.46
CA GLY A 69 6.22 -3.99 -6.26
C GLY A 69 4.76 -3.64 -6.59
N SER A 70 4.24 -4.22 -7.67
CA SER A 70 2.89 -3.92 -8.17
C SER A 70 1.75 -4.52 -7.33
N ALA A 71 2.05 -5.41 -6.39
CA ALA A 71 1.06 -6.01 -5.52
C ALA A 71 1.63 -6.20 -4.12
N GLY A 72 0.85 -5.76 -3.12
CA GLY A 72 1.20 -5.94 -1.73
C GLY A 72 0.20 -5.28 -0.79
N LEU A 73 0.30 -5.63 0.48
CA LEU A 73 -0.49 -5.07 1.57
C LEU A 73 0.38 -5.03 2.81
N ALA A 74 0.53 -3.87 3.43
CA ALA A 74 1.16 -3.76 4.73
C ALA A 74 0.13 -3.61 5.85
N ILE A 75 0.52 -4.08 7.03
CA ILE A 75 -0.12 -3.74 8.30
C ILE A 75 0.95 -3.21 9.24
N VAL A 76 0.73 -2.02 9.79
CA VAL A 76 1.60 -1.43 10.82
C VAL A 76 0.82 -1.40 12.12
N GLY A 77 1.28 -2.16 13.11
CA GLY A 77 0.79 -2.13 14.48
C GLY A 77 1.69 -1.31 15.40
N LYS A 78 1.24 -1.17 16.65
CA LYS A 78 1.99 -0.49 17.72
C LYS A 78 3.43 -1.00 17.88
N GLU A 79 3.60 -2.32 17.85
CA GLU A 79 4.91 -2.97 18.06
C GLU A 79 5.46 -3.67 16.82
N LYS A 80 4.58 -4.26 16.00
CA LYS A 80 4.97 -5.11 14.87
C LYS A 80 4.40 -4.59 13.57
N ALA A 81 5.14 -4.76 12.48
CA ALA A 81 4.67 -4.50 11.14
C ALA A 81 4.90 -5.72 10.24
N ALA A 82 4.07 -5.89 9.22
CA ALA A 82 4.25 -6.92 8.21
C ALA A 82 3.87 -6.41 6.83
N LEU A 83 4.57 -6.91 5.82
CA LEU A 83 4.31 -6.69 4.41
C LEU A 83 3.97 -8.02 3.75
N PHE A 84 2.75 -8.12 3.24
CA PHE A 84 2.24 -9.27 2.51
C PHE A 84 2.46 -9.05 1.02
N VAL A 85 3.15 -10.00 0.37
CA VAL A 85 3.44 -9.96 -1.07
C VAL A 85 3.15 -11.31 -1.72
N ASP A 86 2.90 -11.30 -3.03
CA ASP A 86 2.81 -12.55 -3.80
C ASP A 86 4.20 -13.09 -4.20
N GLY A 87 4.21 -14.29 -4.80
CA GLY A 87 5.43 -15.02 -5.15
C GLY A 87 6.40 -14.29 -6.08
N ARG A 88 5.98 -13.25 -6.81
CA ARG A 88 6.84 -12.46 -7.69
C ARG A 88 7.82 -11.57 -6.93
N TYR A 89 7.49 -11.25 -5.68
CA TYR A 89 8.15 -10.20 -4.91
C TYR A 89 8.92 -10.72 -3.70
N THR A 90 9.13 -12.03 -3.60
CA THR A 90 9.80 -12.67 -2.46
C THR A 90 11.27 -12.27 -2.31
N LEU A 91 11.93 -11.89 -3.42
CA LEU A 91 13.30 -11.33 -3.41
C LEU A 91 13.29 -9.80 -3.29
N GLN A 92 12.42 -9.12 -4.05
CA GLN A 92 12.36 -7.65 -4.07
C GLN A 92 11.93 -7.07 -2.72
N ALA A 93 10.94 -7.66 -2.04
CA ALA A 93 10.42 -7.14 -0.78
C ALA A 93 11.50 -7.01 0.31
N PRO A 94 12.26 -8.06 0.67
CA PRO A 94 13.32 -7.93 1.67
C PRO A 94 14.48 -7.03 1.24
N GLU A 95 14.74 -6.87 -0.06
CA GLU A 95 15.81 -5.99 -0.57
C GLU A 95 15.44 -4.50 -0.43
N GLN A 96 14.18 -4.15 -0.66
CA GLN A 96 13.71 -2.76 -0.68
C GLN A 96 13.18 -2.24 0.67
N THR A 97 13.01 -3.12 1.66
CA THR A 97 12.43 -2.76 2.96
C THR A 97 13.43 -2.92 4.10
N ASN A 98 13.03 -2.47 5.29
CA ASN A 98 13.78 -2.74 6.52
C ASN A 98 13.20 -4.00 7.20
N THR A 99 13.85 -5.14 6.99
CA THR A 99 13.42 -6.46 7.50
C THR A 99 13.58 -6.63 9.01
N ASP A 100 14.34 -5.76 9.69
CA ASP A 100 14.40 -5.74 11.16
C ASP A 100 13.10 -5.19 11.76
N LEU A 101 12.35 -4.39 10.99
CA LEU A 101 11.11 -3.74 11.42
C LEU A 101 9.86 -4.33 10.77
N VAL A 102 9.97 -4.83 9.55
CA VAL A 102 8.84 -5.30 8.73
C VAL A 102 9.00 -6.78 8.41
N GLU A 103 8.10 -7.60 8.95
CA GLU A 103 8.04 -9.03 8.65
C GLU A 103 7.50 -9.26 7.23
N ILE A 104 8.26 -9.95 6.38
CA ILE A 104 7.81 -10.30 5.02
C ILE A 104 6.99 -11.59 5.05
N ARG A 105 5.80 -11.54 4.46
CA ARG A 105 4.82 -12.63 4.45
C ARG A 105 4.43 -12.94 3.01
N GLN A 106 4.64 -14.18 2.59
CA GLN A 106 4.24 -14.61 1.25
C GLN A 106 2.78 -15.08 1.22
N LEU A 107 2.01 -14.57 0.26
CA LEU A 107 0.67 -15.04 -0.07
C LEU A 107 0.73 -16.20 -1.09
N PRO A 108 -0.24 -17.16 -1.02
CA PRO A 108 -1.40 -17.20 -0.13
C PRO A 108 -1.18 -17.88 1.23
N GLU A 109 0.03 -18.38 1.52
CA GLU A 109 0.34 -19.17 2.71
C GLU A 109 0.19 -18.37 4.00
N ALA A 110 0.59 -17.09 3.99
CA ALA A 110 0.51 -16.20 5.12
C ALA A 110 -0.72 -15.28 5.06
N ARG A 111 -1.81 -15.66 5.72
CA ARG A 111 -3.04 -14.87 5.74
C ARG A 111 -2.97 -13.69 6.72
N LEU A 112 -3.47 -12.53 6.30
CA LEU A 112 -3.57 -11.33 7.15
C LEU A 112 -4.36 -11.58 8.44
N SER A 113 -5.47 -12.34 8.37
CA SER A 113 -6.29 -12.67 9.55
C SER A 113 -5.50 -13.41 10.63
N ASP A 114 -4.59 -14.29 10.22
CA ASP A 114 -3.81 -15.12 11.13
C ASP A 114 -2.71 -14.29 11.78
N TRP A 115 -2.10 -13.38 11.00
CA TRP A 115 -1.16 -12.40 11.54
C TRP A 115 -1.82 -11.47 12.57
N ILE A 116 -3.03 -10.96 12.28
CA ILE A 116 -3.78 -10.11 13.22
C ILE A 116 -4.07 -10.88 14.52
N LYS A 117 -4.58 -12.11 14.42
CA LYS A 117 -4.90 -12.93 15.60
C LYS A 117 -3.68 -13.27 16.44
N LYS A 118 -2.52 -13.48 15.80
CA LYS A 118 -1.26 -13.81 16.46
C LYS A 118 -0.62 -12.59 17.13
N ASN A 119 -0.70 -11.41 16.53
CA ASN A 119 0.10 -10.25 16.93
C ASN A 119 -0.68 -9.15 17.64
N LEU A 120 -2.01 -9.11 17.51
CA LEU A 120 -2.87 -8.12 18.17
C LEU A 120 -3.73 -8.75 19.26
N SER A 121 -3.99 -7.99 20.32
CA SER A 121 -4.85 -8.41 21.42
C SER A 121 -6.31 -8.60 20.98
N LYS A 122 -7.06 -9.41 21.73
CA LYS A 122 -8.51 -9.49 21.53
C LYS A 122 -9.15 -8.11 21.72
N GLY A 123 -10.09 -7.76 20.85
CA GLY A 123 -10.75 -6.46 20.83
C GLY A 123 -9.96 -5.35 20.13
N ALA A 124 -8.79 -5.66 19.55
CA ALA A 124 -7.97 -4.66 18.86
C ALA A 124 -8.74 -3.94 17.74
N ARG A 125 -8.42 -2.67 17.54
CA ARG A 125 -8.99 -1.78 16.52
C ARG A 125 -7.99 -1.63 15.37
N VAL A 126 -8.33 -2.21 14.22
CA VAL A 126 -7.50 -2.14 13.01
C VAL A 126 -8.11 -1.12 12.06
N GLY A 127 -7.43 0.01 11.90
CA GLY A 127 -7.85 1.09 11.01
C GLY A 127 -7.60 0.75 9.54
N PHE A 128 -8.43 1.31 8.67
CA PHE A 128 -8.23 1.27 7.22
C PHE A 128 -8.88 2.49 6.56
N ASP A 129 -8.38 2.87 5.38
CA ASP A 129 -9.01 3.86 4.52
C ASP A 129 -10.12 3.19 3.69
N PRO A 130 -11.40 3.57 3.84
CA PRO A 130 -12.50 2.94 3.13
C PRO A 130 -12.49 3.17 1.62
N TRP A 131 -11.72 4.13 1.10
CA TRP A 131 -11.55 4.31 -0.33
C TRP A 131 -10.59 3.30 -0.95
N LEU A 132 -9.75 2.64 -0.16
CA LEU A 132 -8.70 1.73 -0.66
C LEU A 132 -9.05 0.25 -0.49
N HIS A 133 -10.24 -0.06 0.02
CA HIS A 133 -10.71 -1.42 0.22
C HIS A 133 -12.13 -1.59 -0.29
N THR A 134 -12.38 -2.68 -0.99
CA THR A 134 -13.74 -3.04 -1.39
C THR A 134 -14.56 -3.48 -0.17
N PRO A 135 -15.90 -3.27 -0.19
CA PRO A 135 -16.77 -3.77 0.87
C PRO A 135 -16.65 -5.28 1.10
N ASP A 136 -16.40 -6.06 0.05
CA ASP A 136 -16.27 -7.51 0.12
C ASP A 136 -14.96 -7.95 0.79
N GLU A 137 -13.83 -7.29 0.52
CA GLU A 137 -12.56 -7.54 1.22
C GLU A 137 -12.70 -7.30 2.73
N ILE A 138 -13.33 -6.20 3.12
CA ILE A 138 -13.57 -5.86 4.54
C ILE A 138 -14.54 -6.86 5.17
N ARG A 139 -15.61 -7.27 4.48
CA ARG A 139 -16.57 -8.26 4.98
C ARG A 139 -15.92 -9.63 5.17
N ASP A 140 -15.11 -10.06 4.21
CA ASP A 140 -14.38 -11.33 4.26
C ASP A 140 -13.35 -11.33 5.39
N LEU A 141 -12.53 -10.28 5.51
CA LEU A 141 -11.56 -10.16 6.60
C LEU A 141 -12.26 -10.13 7.96
N THR A 142 -13.37 -9.39 8.10
CA THR A 142 -14.18 -9.36 9.34
C THR A 142 -14.66 -10.76 9.72
N LYS A 143 -15.19 -11.54 8.76
CA LYS A 143 -15.61 -12.93 8.99
C LYS A 143 -14.44 -13.79 9.44
N LYS A 144 -13.29 -13.71 8.75
CA LYS A 144 -12.07 -14.46 9.09
C LYS A 144 -11.53 -14.10 10.47
N LEU A 145 -11.67 -12.86 10.92
CA LEU A 145 -11.27 -12.43 12.26
C LEU A 145 -12.15 -13.02 13.37
N GLY A 146 -13.41 -13.37 13.09
CA GLY A 146 -14.29 -14.05 14.05
C GLY A 146 -14.46 -13.28 15.36
N GLY A 147 -14.50 -11.94 15.31
CA GLY A 147 -14.62 -11.08 16.49
C GLY A 147 -13.33 -10.83 17.28
N HIS A 148 -12.18 -11.38 16.85
CA HIS A 148 -10.89 -11.15 17.53
C HIS A 148 -10.46 -9.68 17.47
N ALA A 149 -10.67 -9.01 16.34
CA ALA A 149 -10.37 -7.60 16.14
C ALA A 149 -11.50 -6.93 15.34
N ARG A 150 -11.62 -5.61 15.46
CA ARG A 150 -12.61 -4.77 14.77
C ARG A 150 -11.92 -3.96 13.69
N LEU A 151 -12.43 -4.02 12.46
CA LEU A 151 -12.00 -3.13 11.38
C LEU A 151 -12.71 -1.78 11.53
N VAL A 152 -11.96 -0.69 11.50
CA VAL A 152 -12.45 0.67 11.75
C VAL A 152 -12.14 1.56 10.53
N PRO A 153 -13.15 2.00 9.78
CA PRO A 153 -12.93 2.93 8.67
C PRO A 153 -12.53 4.31 9.22
N GLY A 154 -11.65 5.02 8.52
CA GLY A 154 -11.28 6.39 8.85
C GLY A 154 -10.40 7.03 7.78
N ASP A 155 -9.89 8.23 8.08
CA ASP A 155 -8.95 8.93 7.21
C ASP A 155 -7.66 8.14 7.02
N ASN A 156 -6.97 8.39 5.90
CA ASN A 156 -5.69 7.76 5.64
C ASN A 156 -4.59 8.30 6.57
N LEU A 157 -4.06 7.46 7.45
CA LEU A 157 -3.02 7.88 8.39
C LEU A 157 -1.67 8.13 7.72
N VAL A 158 -1.42 7.50 6.57
CA VAL A 158 -0.18 7.73 5.80
C VAL A 158 -0.14 9.16 5.29
N ASP A 159 -1.29 9.69 4.84
CA ASP A 159 -1.39 11.06 4.34
C ASP A 159 -1.07 12.11 5.42
N MET A 160 -1.28 11.77 6.70
CA MET A 160 -0.99 12.66 7.83
C MET A 160 0.50 12.76 8.16
N ILE A 161 1.33 11.81 7.71
CA ILE A 161 2.78 11.77 7.95
C ILE A 161 3.59 12.09 6.68
N TRP A 162 2.97 12.04 5.51
CA TRP A 162 3.61 12.28 4.23
C TRP A 162 3.67 13.77 3.87
N VAL A 163 4.59 14.49 4.51
CA VAL A 163 4.73 15.95 4.42
C VAL A 163 4.99 16.45 2.99
N ASP A 164 5.79 15.71 2.22
CA ASP A 164 6.21 16.02 0.85
C ASP A 164 5.45 15.20 -0.20
N ARG A 165 4.21 14.79 0.12
CA ARG A 165 3.37 14.01 -0.79
C ARG A 165 3.20 14.73 -2.14
N PRO A 166 3.50 14.07 -3.27
CA PRO A 166 3.32 14.66 -4.60
C PRO A 166 1.87 15.09 -4.84
N LEU A 167 1.69 16.10 -5.69
CA LEU A 167 0.35 16.49 -6.13
C LEU A 167 -0.23 15.41 -7.06
N PRO A 168 -1.56 15.20 -7.04
CA PRO A 168 -2.23 14.34 -8.01
C PRO A 168 -1.92 14.77 -9.46
N PRO A 169 -1.85 13.81 -10.41
CA PRO A 169 -1.54 14.11 -11.80
C PRO A 169 -2.62 15.01 -12.41
N LYS A 170 -2.19 16.09 -13.07
CA LYS A 170 -3.08 17.05 -13.73
C LYS A 170 -2.79 17.10 -15.23
N GLY A 171 -3.25 16.06 -15.94
CA GLY A 171 -3.13 15.95 -17.40
C GLY A 171 -4.26 16.66 -18.16
N LYS A 172 -4.04 16.94 -19.46
CA LYS A 172 -5.11 17.40 -20.35
C LYS A 172 -6.05 16.24 -20.68
N VAL A 173 -7.35 16.49 -20.65
CA VAL A 173 -8.36 15.55 -21.12
C VAL A 173 -8.57 15.76 -22.62
N GLU A 174 -8.59 14.68 -23.40
CA GLU A 174 -8.88 14.70 -24.83
C GLU A 174 -10.26 14.07 -25.10
N LEU A 175 -11.08 14.74 -25.91
CA LEU A 175 -12.33 14.18 -26.38
C LEU A 175 -12.09 13.26 -27.58
N LEU A 176 -12.39 11.97 -27.42
CA LEU A 176 -12.39 11.03 -28.53
C LEU A 176 -13.72 11.15 -29.30
N GLY A 177 -13.67 11.79 -30.47
CA GLY A 177 -14.82 11.94 -31.36
C GLY A 177 -15.39 10.60 -31.86
N THR A 178 -16.62 10.61 -32.38
CA THR A 178 -17.30 9.40 -32.88
C THR A 178 -16.50 8.67 -33.97
N ASN A 179 -15.69 9.39 -34.75
CA ASN A 179 -14.76 8.82 -35.73
C ASN A 179 -13.69 7.90 -35.11
N ARG A 180 -13.40 8.01 -33.81
CA ARG A 180 -12.47 7.16 -33.05
C ARG A 180 -13.18 6.24 -32.06
N ALA A 181 -14.27 6.71 -31.45
CA ALA A 181 -14.99 5.99 -30.40
C ALA A 181 -16.16 5.13 -30.91
N GLY A 182 -16.54 5.25 -32.19
CA GLY A 182 -17.63 4.50 -32.84
C GLY A 182 -19.05 4.97 -32.49
N VAL A 183 -19.30 5.38 -31.25
CA VAL A 183 -20.61 5.79 -30.72
C VAL A 183 -20.43 7.04 -29.84
N PRO A 184 -21.30 8.07 -29.95
CA PRO A 184 -21.22 9.26 -29.11
C PRO A 184 -21.58 8.95 -27.64
N ALA A 185 -21.04 9.73 -26.70
CA ALA A 185 -21.20 9.48 -25.26
C ALA A 185 -22.66 9.43 -24.77
N LYS A 186 -23.57 10.18 -25.41
CA LYS A 186 -25.00 10.21 -25.07
C LYS A 186 -25.76 8.91 -25.38
N ASP A 187 -25.17 8.03 -26.19
CA ASP A 187 -25.79 6.78 -26.65
C ASP A 187 -25.11 5.55 -26.02
N LYS A 188 -24.30 5.73 -24.97
CA LYS A 188 -23.69 4.68 -24.14
C LYS A 188 -24.40 4.57 -22.80
#